data_AF-A0AAD3DS19-F1
#
_entry.id   AF-A0AAD3DS19-F1
#
_cell.length_a   1.000
_cell.length_b   1.000
_cell.length_c   1.000
_cell.angle_alpha   90.00
_cell.angle_beta   90.00
_cell.angle_gamma   90.00
#
_symmetry.space_group_name_H-M   'P 1'
#
loop_
_entity.id
_entity.type
_entity.pdbx_description
1 polymer ?
#
loop_
_entity_poly.entity_id
_entity_poly.type
_entity_poly.pdbx_seq_one_letter_code
_entity_poly.pdbx_strand_id
1 'polypeptide(L)'
;AFSLQHSVSRSCTVQRAQPARRPVLVAPRHRPCKPCRAIEIDFSDPDTQISLAGMVLGLVAGIGTPLWYINRAEKDEERLEELRALNRATYAETGEYMSEEEISKIRKPKWTDRREWVDDD
;
A
#
# COMPACT_ATOMS: atom_id res chain seq x y z
N ALA A 1 -59.81 18.32 -26.77
CA ALA A 1 -59.49 19.38 -25.78
C ALA A 1 -57.99 19.34 -25.51
N PHE A 2 -57.21 20.33 -25.96
CA PHE A 2 -55.85 20.69 -25.52
C PHE A 2 -55.50 21.97 -26.30
N SER A 3 -55.80 23.13 -25.71
CA SER A 3 -54.86 24.02 -25.02
C SER A 3 -54.01 24.85 -25.97
N LEU A 4 -54.52 26.05 -26.27
CA LEU A 4 -53.73 27.22 -26.68
C LEU A 4 -52.64 27.50 -25.65
N GLN A 5 -51.47 27.95 -26.10
CA GLN A 5 -50.89 29.23 -25.64
C GLN A 5 -49.67 29.61 -26.49
N HIS A 6 -49.88 30.63 -27.33
CA HIS A 6 -48.81 31.49 -27.84
C HIS A 6 -48.39 32.45 -26.71
N SER A 7 -47.09 32.60 -26.48
CA SER A 7 -46.51 33.91 -26.21
C SER A 7 -45.04 33.93 -26.58
N VAL A 8 -44.70 34.78 -27.55
CA VAL A 8 -43.33 35.07 -27.97
C VAL A 8 -43.01 36.43 -27.38
N SER A 9 -42.11 36.49 -26.40
CA SER A 9 -41.57 37.76 -25.90
C SER A 9 -40.17 37.94 -26.45
N ARG A 10 -40.06 38.73 -27.53
CA ARG A 10 -38.78 39.20 -28.08
C ARG A 10 -38.35 40.42 -27.27
N SER A 11 -37.33 40.27 -26.44
CA SER A 11 -36.64 41.38 -25.80
C SER A 11 -35.44 41.81 -26.65
N CYS A 12 -35.56 42.97 -27.29
CA CYS A 12 -34.43 43.70 -27.85
C CYS A 12 -33.53 44.19 -26.70
N THR A 13 -32.25 43.83 -26.73
CA THR A 13 -31.23 44.53 -25.94
C THR A 13 -30.15 45.06 -26.87
N VAL A 14 -29.99 46.39 -26.80
CA VAL A 14 -29.02 47.19 -27.52
C VAL A 14 -27.61 46.78 -27.06
N GLN A 15 -26.81 46.21 -27.96
CA GLN A 15 -25.39 45.94 -27.70
C GLN A 15 -24.61 47.25 -27.73
N ARG A 16 -24.24 47.75 -26.54
CA ARG A 16 -23.31 48.85 -26.38
C ARG A 16 -21.89 48.29 -26.53
N ALA A 17 -21.16 48.74 -27.56
CA ALA A 17 -19.77 48.38 -27.80
C ALA A 17 -18.91 48.67 -26.57
N GLN A 18 -18.24 47.65 -26.04
CA GLN A 18 -17.27 47.80 -24.95
C GLN A 18 -15.90 48.21 -25.53
N PRO A 19 -15.17 49.17 -24.93
CA PRO A 19 -13.79 49.44 -25.32
C PRO A 19 -12.88 48.31 -24.85
N ALA A 20 -11.99 47.87 -25.74
CA ALA A 20 -10.99 46.83 -25.48
C ALA A 20 -10.13 47.17 -24.26
N ARG A 21 -10.31 46.43 -23.17
CA ARG A 21 -9.43 46.50 -21.99
C ARG A 21 -8.09 45.84 -22.34
N ARG A 22 -7.01 46.62 -22.30
CA ARG A 22 -5.64 46.09 -22.35
C ARG A 22 -5.40 45.16 -21.15
N PRO A 23 -4.75 44.00 -21.33
CA PRO A 23 -4.35 43.17 -20.20
C PRO A 23 -3.21 43.90 -19.45
N VAL A 24 -3.51 44.34 -18.23
CA VAL A 24 -2.49 44.79 -17.28
C VAL A 24 -1.76 43.53 -16.80
N LEU A 25 -0.48 43.41 -17.14
CA LEU A 25 0.41 42.42 -16.55
C LEU A 25 0.52 42.71 -15.04
N VAL A 26 -0.26 41.98 -14.24
CA VAL A 26 -0.14 42.00 -12.78
C VAL A 26 1.13 41.22 -12.45
N ALA A 27 2.21 41.93 -12.13
CA ALA A 27 3.42 41.31 -11.63
C ALA A 27 3.10 40.42 -10.41
N PRO A 28 3.70 39.22 -10.30
CA PRO A 28 3.46 38.34 -9.16
C PRO A 28 3.92 39.06 -7.89
N ARG A 29 2.96 39.42 -7.04
CA ARG A 29 3.25 39.96 -5.71
C ARG A 29 3.87 38.84 -4.89
N HIS A 30 5.18 38.94 -4.65
CA HIS A 30 5.86 38.18 -3.61
C HIS A 30 5.15 38.47 -2.28
N ARG A 31 4.31 37.53 -1.82
CA ARG A 31 3.80 37.56 -0.46
C ARG A 31 4.96 37.10 0.42
N PRO A 32 5.43 37.91 1.39
CA PRO A 32 6.42 37.43 2.34
C PRO A 32 5.80 36.28 3.13
N CYS A 33 6.34 35.07 2.94
CA CYS A 33 6.04 33.94 3.81
C CYS A 33 6.42 34.34 5.23
N LYS A 34 5.46 34.34 6.15
CA LYS A 34 5.72 34.61 7.55
C LYS A 34 6.70 33.55 8.07
N PRO A 35 7.69 33.91 8.89
CA PRO A 35 8.61 32.93 9.47
C PRO A 35 7.80 31.90 10.26
N CYS A 36 8.06 30.62 9.99
CA CYS A 36 7.45 29.52 10.72
C CYS A 36 7.79 29.69 12.21
N ARG A 37 6.77 29.82 13.06
CA ARG A 37 6.96 29.78 14.51
C ARG A 37 7.52 28.41 14.90
N ALA A 38 8.42 28.41 15.89
CA ALA A 38 8.92 27.18 16.49
C ALA A 38 7.74 26.37 17.04
N ILE A 39 7.72 25.06 16.73
CA ILE A 39 6.73 24.13 17.26
C ILE A 39 7.22 23.73 18.65
N GLU A 40 6.58 24.25 19.68
CA GLU A 40 6.79 23.79 21.05
C GLU A 40 5.93 22.53 21.23
N ILE A 41 6.59 21.37 21.32
CA ILE A 41 5.92 20.08 21.53
C ILE A 41 5.80 19.86 23.03
N ASP A 42 4.57 19.89 23.54
CA ASP A 42 4.30 19.53 24.93
C ASP A 42 4.10 18.02 25.04
N PHE A 43 5.08 17.33 25.62
CA PHE A 43 5.01 15.88 25.83
C PHE A 43 4.14 15.47 27.01
N SER A 44 3.62 16.42 27.80
CA SER A 44 2.69 16.13 28.91
C SER A 44 1.23 16.09 28.47
N ASP A 45 0.93 16.60 27.28
CA ASP A 45 -0.39 16.55 26.67
C ASP A 45 -0.72 15.13 26.16
N PRO A 46 -1.85 14.52 26.60
CA PRO A 46 -2.24 13.18 26.17
C PRO A 46 -2.42 13.07 24.65
N ASP A 47 -2.91 14.11 23.97
CA ASP A 47 -3.14 14.06 22.53
C ASP A 47 -1.82 13.98 21.75
N THR A 48 -0.80 14.72 22.19
CA THR A 48 0.56 14.65 21.65
C THR A 48 1.21 13.28 21.87
N GLN A 49 1.01 12.67 23.05
CA GLN A 49 1.50 11.32 23.33
C GLN A 49 0.82 10.26 22.45
N ILE A 50 -0.50 10.34 22.27
CA ILE A 50 -1.25 9.43 21.41
C ILE A 50 -0.78 9.56 19.96
N SER A 51 -0.57 10.79 19.49
CA SER A 51 -0.05 11.05 18.14
C SER A 51 1.34 10.44 17.94
N LEU A 52 2.25 10.66 18.89
CA LEU A 52 3.60 10.11 18.83
C LEU A 52 3.58 8.58 18.88
N ALA A 53 2.77 7.99 19.78
CA ALA A 53 2.61 6.54 19.89
C ALA A 53 2.05 5.94 18.60
N GLY A 54 1.05 6.58 18.00
CA GLY A 54 0.47 6.17 16.72
C GLY A 54 1.49 6.22 15.58
N MET A 55 2.33 7.26 15.53
CA MET A 55 3.40 7.37 14.54
C MET A 55 4.44 6.24 14.69
N VAL A 56 4.89 5.98 15.92
CA VAL A 56 5.86 4.90 16.20
C VAL A 56 5.25 3.55 15.87
N LEU A 57 4.01 3.28 16.29
CA LEU A 57 3.29 2.05 15.97
C LEU A 57 3.15 1.87 14.46
N GLY A 58 2.80 2.94 13.74
CA GLY A 58 2.66 2.94 12.29
C GLY A 58 3.96 2.60 11.58
N LEU A 59 5.09 3.15 12.03
CA LEU A 59 6.42 2.83 11.48
C LEU A 59 6.85 1.39 11.78
N VAL A 60 6.65 0.94 13.03
CA VAL A 60 6.98 -0.43 13.44
C VAL A 60 6.13 -1.44 12.66
N ALA A 61 4.82 -1.22 12.53
CA ALA A 61 3.95 -2.10 11.78
C ALA A 61 4.23 -2.03 10.28
N GLY A 62 4.48 -0.83 9.73
CA GLY A 62 4.73 -0.61 8.31
C GLY A 62 6.03 -1.23 7.81
N ILE A 63 7.10 -1.20 8.61
CA ILE A 63 8.40 -1.79 8.24
C ILE A 63 8.55 -3.22 8.78
N GLY A 64 8.10 -3.44 10.02
CA GLY A 64 8.23 -4.73 10.70
C GLY A 64 7.38 -5.82 10.09
N THR A 65 6.16 -5.51 9.62
CA THR A 65 5.28 -6.53 9.01
C THR A 65 5.90 -7.13 7.74
N PRO A 66 6.35 -6.34 6.73
CA PRO A 66 7.03 -6.90 5.55
C PRO A 66 8.28 -7.72 5.89
N LEU A 67 9.14 -7.21 6.79
CA LEU A 67 10.37 -7.92 7.18
C LEU A 67 10.06 -9.25 7.88
N TRP A 68 9.03 -9.29 8.72
CA TRP A 68 8.60 -10.52 9.38
C TRP A 68 8.10 -11.57 8.38
N TYR A 69 7.36 -11.15 7.34
CA TYR A 69 6.91 -12.07 6.30
C TYR A 69 8.06 -12.63 5.47
N ILE A 70 9.08 -11.82 5.16
CA ILE A 70 10.28 -12.28 4.44
C ILE A 70 11.04 -13.31 5.28
N ASN A 71 11.36 -12.99 6.53
CA ASN A 71 12.06 -13.91 7.42
C ASN A 71 11.28 -15.21 7.66
N ARG A 72 9.93 -15.13 7.72
CA ARG A 72 9.10 -16.34 7.80
C ARG A 72 9.24 -17.21 6.55
N ALA A 73 9.29 -16.61 5.36
CA ALA A 73 9.48 -17.33 4.12
C ALA A 73 10.85 -17.99 4.06
N GLU A 74 11.91 -17.27 4.45
CA GLU A 74 13.28 -17.81 4.51
C GLU A 74 13.37 -19.00 5.48
N LYS A 75 12.76 -18.90 6.67
CA LYS A 75 12.71 -20.04 7.62
C LYS A 75 11.89 -21.22 7.14
N ASP A 76 10.85 -20.96 6.34
CA ASP A 76 10.07 -22.02 5.71
C ASP A 76 10.86 -22.70 4.58
N GLU A 77 11.71 -21.96 3.87
CA GLU A 77 12.62 -22.47 2.85
C GLU A 77 13.78 -23.28 3.45
N GLU A 78 14.41 -22.78 4.52
CA GLU A 78 15.46 -23.49 5.27
C GLU A 78 14.95 -24.86 5.75
N ARG A 79 13.76 -24.92 6.33
CA ARG A 79 13.13 -26.20 6.74
C ARG A 79 12.82 -27.12 5.57
N LEU A 80 12.49 -26.56 4.40
CA LEU A 80 12.29 -27.34 3.17
C LEU A 80 13.60 -27.91 2.66
N GLU A 81 14.69 -27.15 2.72
CA GLU A 81 16.02 -27.62 2.34
C GLU A 81 16.52 -28.72 3.28
N GLU A 82 16.32 -28.55 4.59
CA GLU A 82 16.59 -29.59 5.59
C GLU A 82 15.80 -30.86 5.31
N LEU A 83 14.50 -30.72 4.99
CA LEU A 83 13.66 -31.84 4.58
C LEU A 83 14.17 -32.54 3.32
N ARG A 84 14.61 -31.79 2.29
CA ARG A 84 15.18 -32.39 1.08
C ARG A 84 16.53 -33.05 1.34
N ALA A 85 17.36 -32.47 2.21
CA ALA A 85 18.62 -33.08 2.60
C ALA A 85 18.39 -34.40 3.35
N LEU A 86 17.42 -34.41 4.28
CA LEU A 86 17.04 -35.60 5.01
C LEU A 86 16.46 -36.67 4.09
N ASN A 87 15.57 -36.31 3.16
CA ASN A 87 14.96 -37.26 2.23
C ASN A 87 16.00 -37.88 1.27
N ARG A 88 16.98 -37.09 0.82
CA ARG A 88 18.14 -37.61 0.05
C ARG A 88 19.01 -38.55 0.88
N ALA A 89 19.26 -38.24 2.14
CA ALA A 89 20.02 -39.11 3.04
C ALA A 89 19.28 -40.42 3.33
N THR A 90 17.98 -40.35 3.64
CA THR A 90 17.13 -41.52 3.85
C THR A 90 17.07 -42.38 2.60
N TYR A 91 16.87 -41.80 1.42
CA TYR A 91 16.87 -42.55 0.16
C TYR A 91 18.21 -43.27 -0.10
N ALA A 92 19.34 -42.63 0.23
CA ALA A 92 20.65 -43.26 0.12
C ALA A 92 20.83 -44.46 1.07
N GLU A 93 20.16 -44.45 2.23
CA GLU A 93 20.25 -45.50 3.25
C GLU A 93 19.23 -46.63 3.06
N THR A 94 17.98 -46.29 2.74
CA THR A 94 16.84 -47.24 2.70
C THR A 94 16.37 -47.56 1.29
N GLY A 95 16.70 -46.74 0.29
CA GLY A 95 16.21 -46.86 -1.08
C GLY A 95 14.77 -46.38 -1.30
N GLU A 96 14.11 -45.84 -0.28
CA GLU A 96 12.74 -45.29 -0.34
C GLU A 96 12.71 -43.86 0.19
N TYR A 97 11.88 -43.02 -0.44
CA TYR A 97 11.65 -41.65 0.03
C TYR A 97 10.79 -41.64 1.31
N MET A 98 10.95 -40.62 2.15
CA MET A 98 10.11 -40.41 3.34
C MET A 98 8.63 -40.25 2.96
N SER A 99 7.76 -40.85 3.76
CA SER A 99 6.30 -40.80 3.54
C SER A 99 5.73 -39.40 3.79
N GLU A 100 4.63 -39.05 3.10
CA GLU A 100 3.96 -37.74 3.25
C GLU A 100 3.52 -37.46 4.70
N GLU A 101 3.26 -38.52 5.47
CA GLU A 101 2.87 -38.48 6.89
C GLU A 101 4.04 -38.06 7.80
N GLU A 102 5.27 -38.33 7.41
CA GLU A 102 6.47 -37.90 8.14
C GLU A 102 6.85 -36.47 7.77
N ILE A 103 6.73 -36.12 6.49
CA ILE A 103 6.97 -34.77 5.99
C ILE A 103 5.97 -33.77 6.60
N SER A 104 4.70 -34.17 6.72
CA SER A 104 3.64 -33.32 7.28
C SER A 104 3.76 -33.08 8.80
N LYS A 105 4.49 -33.94 9.53
CA LYS A 105 4.82 -33.71 10.95
C LYS A 105 5.86 -32.61 11.13
N ILE A 106 6.78 -32.47 10.17
CA ILE A 106 7.87 -31.49 10.21
C ILE A 106 7.36 -30.12 9.72
N ARG A 107 6.52 -30.10 8.68
CA ARG A 107 5.94 -28.86 8.14
C ARG A 107 4.47 -29.05 7.76
N LYS A 108 3.64 -28.04 8.06
CA LYS A 108 2.25 -28.02 7.57
C LYS A 108 2.23 -28.00 6.04
N PRO A 109 1.41 -28.83 5.39
CA PRO A 109 1.32 -28.85 3.93
C PRO A 109 0.77 -27.53 3.41
N LYS A 110 1.44 -26.98 2.39
CA LYS A 110 1.02 -25.78 1.66
C LYS A 110 0.44 -26.19 0.31
N TRP A 111 -0.46 -25.37 -0.22
CA TRP A 111 -1.08 -25.63 -1.53
C TRP A 111 -0.06 -25.72 -2.68
N THR A 112 1.14 -25.14 -2.51
CA THR A 112 2.25 -25.17 -3.46
C THR A 112 2.99 -26.51 -3.51
N ASP A 113 2.84 -27.36 -2.49
CA ASP A 113 3.65 -28.58 -2.34
C ASP A 113 3.18 -29.73 -3.23
N ARG A 114 1.94 -29.67 -3.73
CA ARG A 114 1.36 -30.65 -4.66
C ARG A 114 1.85 -30.47 -6.09
N ARG A 115 2.74 -29.49 -6.34
CA ARG A 115 3.39 -29.36 -7.63
C ARG A 115 4.46 -30.45 -7.70
N GLU A 116 4.39 -31.25 -8.75
CA GLU A 116 5.44 -32.18 -9.11
C GLU A 116 6.77 -31.40 -9.19
N TRP A 117 7.70 -31.77 -8.30
CA TRP A 117 9.04 -31.21 -8.28
C TRP A 117 9.78 -31.81 -9.47
N VAL A 118 10.06 -30.99 -10.48
CA VAL A 118 11.06 -31.32 -11.49
C VAL A 118 12.39 -30.98 -10.85
N ASP A 119 13.13 -31.99 -10.41
CA ASP A 119 14.55 -31.83 -10.15
C ASP A 119 15.23 -31.68 -11.52
N ASP A 120 15.88 -30.54 -11.75
CA ASP A 120 16.75 -30.34 -12.91
C ASP A 120 18.02 -31.17 -12.65
N ASP A 121 18.02 -32.42 -13.13
CA ASP A 121 19.22 -33.27 -13.20
C ASP A 121 20.38 -32.57 -13.95
#